data_AF-A0ABD0P4Y7-F1
#
_entry.id   AF-A0ABD0P4Y7-F1
#
_cell.length_a   1.000
_cell.length_b   1.000
_cell.length_c   1.000
_cell.angle_alpha   90.00
_cell.angle_beta   90.00
_cell.angle_gamma   90.00
#
_symmetry.space_group_name_H-M   'P 1'
#
loop_
_entity.id
_entity.type
_entity.pdbx_description
1 polymer ?
#
loop_
_entity_poly.entity_id
_entity_poly.type
_entity_poly.pdbx_seq_one_letter_code
_entity_poly.pdbx_strand_id
1 'polypeptide(L)' 'YGVAVQDFGKSWTSGLAFLAVIKSIDPSLVDMRRALLRTPRENIEEAFRTAHYSLGIPRLLEPE' A
#
# COMPACT_ATOMS: atom_id res chain seq x y z
N TYR A 1 -11.09 3.97 -10.06
CA TYR A 1 -10.22 3.20 -9.14
C TYR A 1 -10.67 3.52 -7.72
N GLY A 2 -11.70 2.84 -7.22
CA GLY A 2 -12.25 3.09 -5.88
C GLY A 2 -11.81 1.98 -4.94
N VAL A 3 -10.75 2.21 -4.15
CA VAL A 3 -10.53 1.38 -2.97
C VAL A 3 -11.52 1.90 -1.93
N ALA A 4 -12.63 1.18 -1.75
CA ALA A 4 -13.60 1.52 -0.73
C ALA A 4 -13.01 1.15 0.64
N VAL A 5 -12.45 2.13 1.34
CA VAL A 5 -11.96 1.95 2.70
C VAL A 5 -13.11 2.26 3.65
N GLN A 6 -13.70 1.22 4.22
CA GLN A 6 -14.85 1.34 5.14
C GLN A 6 -14.46 1.12 6.60
N ASP A 7 -13.24 0.63 6.85
CA ASP A 7 -12.69 0.37 8.18
C ASP A 7 -11.15 0.52 8.17
N PHE A 8 -10.53 0.62 9.35
CA PHE A 8 -9.08 0.51 9.54
C PHE A 8 -8.59 -0.95 9.67
N GLY A 9 -9.37 -1.91 9.15
CA GLY A 9 -9.13 -3.34 9.30
C GLY A 9 -9.13 -4.06 7.95
N LYS A 10 -10.25 -4.73 7.61
CA LYS A 10 -10.37 -5.60 6.43
C LYS A 10 -10.14 -4.86 5.11
N SER A 11 -10.40 -3.57 5.07
CA SER A 11 -10.16 -2.74 3.89
C SER A 11 -8.67 -2.56 3.58
N TRP A 12 -7.81 -2.72 4.60
CA TRP A 12 -6.37 -2.50 4.52
C TRP A 12 -5.58 -3.78 4.34
N THR A 13 -6.15 -4.94 4.69
CA THR A 13 -5.47 -6.24 4.59
C THR A 13 -5.09 -6.62 3.17
N SER A 14 -5.74 -6.04 2.16
CA SER A 14 -5.39 -6.22 0.74
C SER A 14 -4.07 -5.54 0.33
N GLY A 15 -3.55 -4.62 1.13
CA GLY A 15 -2.41 -3.76 0.78
C GLY A 15 -2.74 -2.61 -0.20
N LEU A 16 -3.87 -2.68 -0.90
CA LEU A 16 -4.25 -1.69 -1.91
C LEU A 16 -4.55 -0.31 -1.32
N ALA A 17 -5.07 -0.25 -0.10
CA ALA A 17 -5.33 1.01 0.59
C ALA A 17 -4.01 1.77 0.86
N PHE A 18 -2.97 1.08 1.34
CA PHE A 18 -1.65 1.69 1.56
C PHE A 18 -1.03 2.17 0.25
N LEU A 19 -1.08 1.35 -0.81
CA LEU A 19 -0.59 1.73 -2.14
C LEU A 19 -1.37 2.91 -2.72
N ALA A 20 -2.69 2.98 -2.50
CA ALA A 20 -3.50 4.13 -2.93
C ALA A 20 -3.12 5.42 -2.20
N VAL A 21 -2.83 5.35 -0.89
CA VAL A 21 -2.34 6.50 -0.11
C VAL A 21 -0.99 6.97 -0.66
N ILE A 22 -0.03 6.08 -0.87
CA ILE A 22 1.28 6.43 -1.45
C ILE A 22 1.10 7.07 -2.83
N LYS A 23 0.24 6.48 -3.68
CA LYS A 23 -0.07 7.02 -5.01
C LYS A 23 -0.68 8.42 -4.97
N SER A 24 -1.45 8.73 -3.93
CA SER A 24 -2.04 10.06 -3.75
C SER A 24 -0.99 11.13 -3.39
N ILE A 25 0.12 10.72 -2.77
CA ILE A 25 1.26 11.59 -2.45
C ILE A 25 2.15 11.76 -3.69
N ASP A 26 2.52 10.66 -4.33
CA ASP A 26 3.28 10.66 -5.58
C ASP A 26 2.75 9.57 -6.52
N PRO A 27 2.07 9.95 -7.61
CA PRO A 27 1.50 9.00 -8.56
C PRO A 27 2.53 8.09 -9.25
N SER A 28 3.81 8.49 -9.31
CA SER A 28 4.88 7.78 -10.00
C SER A 28 5.41 6.57 -9.21
N LEU A 29 5.19 6.55 -7.89
CA LEU A 29 5.72 5.52 -7.00
C LEU A 29 4.93 4.20 -7.02
N VAL A 30 3.70 4.21 -7.56
CA VAL A 30 2.76 3.07 -7.47
C VAL A 30 2.04 2.82 -8.79
N ASP A 31 2.15 1.58 -9.27
CA ASP A 31 1.33 1.04 -10.35
C ASP A 31 0.17 0.19 -9.79
N MET A 32 -1.01 0.79 -9.71
CA MET A 32 -2.21 0.11 -9.20
C MET A 32 -2.67 -1.05 -10.08
N ARG A 33 -2.33 -1.08 -11.38
CA ARG A 33 -2.70 -2.20 -12.25
C ARG A 33 -1.91 -3.45 -11.87
N ARG A 34 -0.62 -3.27 -11.53
CA ARG A 34 0.22 -4.36 -11.01
C ARG A 34 -0.20 -4.81 -9.62
N ALA A 35 -0.56 -3.85 -8.76
CA ALA A 35 -1.00 -4.15 -7.39
C ALA A 35 -2.25 -5.04 -7.34
N LEU A 36 -3.18 -4.88 -8.28
CA LEU A 36 -4.39 -5.71 -8.38
C LEU A 36 -4.10 -7.18 -8.74
N LEU A 37 -2.91 -7.49 -9.28
CA LEU A 37 -2.50 -8.84 -9.68
C LEU A 37 -1.61 -9.53 -8.64
N ARG A 38 -1.19 -8.80 -7.61
CA ARG A 38 -0.30 -9.28 -6.54
C ARG A 38 -1.08 -9.81 -5.36
N THR A 39 -0.41 -10.65 -4.57
CA THR A 39 -0.97 -11.10 -3.29
C THR A 39 -1.03 -9.95 -2.28
N PRO A 40 -1.93 -10.02 -1.29
CA PRO A 40 -2.02 -9.00 -0.25
C PRO A 40 -0.69 -8.77 0.49
N ARG A 41 0.05 -9.84 0.77
CA ARG A 41 1.36 -9.77 1.45
C ARG A 41 2.38 -8.97 0.62
N GLU A 42 2.47 -9.24 -0.68
CA GLU A 42 3.37 -8.50 -1.58
C GLU A 42 2.98 -7.02 -1.67
N ASN A 43 1.69 -6.71 -1.74
CA ASN A 43 1.21 -5.32 -1.79
C ASN A 43 1.55 -4.55 -0.50
N ILE A 44 1.37 -5.18 0.66
CA ILE A 44 1.70 -4.58 1.95
C ILE A 44 3.21 -4.34 2.05
N GLU A 45 4.02 -5.34 1.70
CA GLU A 45 5.48 -5.24 1.76
C GLU A 45 6.00 -4.16 0.81
N GLU A 46 5.50 -4.11 -0.42
CA GLU A 46 5.86 -3.06 -1.37
C GLU A 46 5.43 -1.67 -0.89
N ALA A 47 4.22 -1.53 -0.35
CA ALA A 47 3.75 -0.26 0.17
C ALA A 47 4.67 0.25 1.28
N PHE A 48 4.99 -0.58 2.26
CA PHE A 48 5.86 -0.18 3.35
C PHE A 48 7.30 0.08 2.90
N ARG A 49 7.83 -0.73 1.97
CA ARG A 49 9.15 -0.52 1.38
C ARG A 49 9.21 0.83 0.65
N THR A 50 8.24 1.11 -0.21
CA THR A 50 8.16 2.36 -0.97
C THR A 50 7.98 3.56 -0.05
N ALA A 51 7.10 3.48 0.94
CA ALA A 51 6.91 4.53 1.93
C ALA A 51 8.20 4.82 2.71
N HIS A 52 8.97 3.78 3.05
CA HIS A 52 10.22 3.95 3.77
C HIS A 52 11.31 4.61 2.92
N TYR A 53 11.60 4.07 1.73
CA TYR A 53 12.71 4.56 0.92
C TYR A 53 12.40 5.84 0.15
N SER A 54 11.16 6.02 -0.31
CA SER A 54 10.79 7.16 -1.15
C SER A 54 10.17 8.32 -0.36
N LEU A 55 9.54 8.04 0.78
CA LEU A 55 8.85 9.05 1.59
C LEU A 55 9.45 9.21 3.00
N GLY A 56 10.47 8.43 3.36
CA GLY A 56 11.12 8.51 4.68
C GLY A 56 10.24 8.06 5.84
N ILE A 57 9.14 7.35 5.58
CA ILE A 57 8.20 6.93 6.63
C ILE A 57 8.77 5.69 7.33
N PRO A 58 9.03 5.74 8.65
CA PRO A 58 9.54 4.58 9.38
C PRO A 58 8.53 3.43 9.37
N ARG A 59 9.01 2.21 9.12
CA ARG A 59 8.20 0.99 9.20
C ARG A 59 7.85 0.73 10.66
N LEU A 60 6.57 0.80 11.00
CA LEU A 60 6.06 0.54 12.36
C LEU A 60 5.45 -0.87 12.52
N LEU A 61 5.24 -1.62 11.42
CA LEU A 61 4.74 -2.99 11.46
C LEU A 61 5.79 -3.96 10.93
N GLU A 62 6.18 -4.93 11.76
CA GLU A 62 6.72 -6.20 11.28
C GLU A 62 5.54 -7.13 10.97
N PRO A 63 5.50 -7.77 9.78
CA PRO A 63 4.46 -8.73 9.46
C PRO A 63 4.72 -10.03 10.22
N GLU A 64 3.84 -10.38 11.18
CA GLU A 64 3.67 -11.77 11.63
C GLU A 64 3.01 -12.62 10.54
#